data_AF-A0A6F8Y7D1-F1
#
_entry.id   AF-A0A6F8Y7D1-F1
#
_cell.length_a   1.000
_cell.length_b   1.000
_cell.length_c   1.000
_cell.angle_alpha   90.00
_cell.angle_beta   90.00
_cell.angle_gamma   90.00
#
_symmetry.space_group_name_H-M   'P 1'
#
loop_
_entity.id
_entity.type
_entity.pdbx_description
1 polymer ?
#
loop_
_entity_poly.entity_id
_entity_poly.type
_entity_poly.pdbx_seq_one_letter_code
_entity_poly.pdbx_strand_id
1 'polypeptide(L)'
;MPWWQWRPGHTGGGRLERPGVTQKAIGDEPEAAGTGSAPRQGGAPRPSNGGGAKRAAVPGKVRVGVPAQREAGHITVPADLSSMDDEMPVKVAPVTLRRIGEALDLLDVRYLADGDGSLLAMWERHAVLFTLEGPDDEILVMRARPHSTVPPDWADRAYRVVNEWNHTRRFCKAYVGDPTERGQLPIYAELQVPLSAGAHDALVVELLDCGAAVATSFVDWLHDEGALL
;
A
#
# COMPACT_ATOMS: atom_id res chain seq x y z
N MET A 1 5.73 8.40 -16.14
CA MET A 1 4.86 8.87 -15.02
C MET A 1 5.64 8.79 -13.72
N PRO A 2 5.48 9.73 -12.78
CA PRO A 2 6.11 9.59 -11.48
C PRO A 2 5.52 8.39 -10.73
N TRP A 3 6.37 7.63 -10.05
CA TRP A 3 6.01 6.35 -9.45
C TRP A 3 4.92 6.46 -8.37
N TRP A 4 4.78 7.61 -7.69
CA TRP A 4 3.72 7.83 -6.70
C TRP A 4 2.32 8.00 -7.31
N GLN A 5 2.23 8.19 -8.64
CA GLN A 5 0.96 8.14 -9.36
C GLN A 5 0.61 6.73 -9.86
N TRP A 6 1.52 5.76 -9.68
CA TRP A 6 1.28 4.38 -10.11
C TRP A 6 0.32 3.67 -9.17
N ARG A 7 -0.74 3.07 -9.74
CA ARG A 7 -1.70 2.22 -9.01
C ARG A 7 -1.53 0.75 -9.44
N PRO A 8 -1.51 -0.21 -8.51
CA PRO A 8 -1.63 -1.62 -8.86
C PRO A 8 -2.93 -1.86 -9.65
N GLY A 9 -2.86 -2.52 -10.80
CA GLY A 9 -4.05 -2.89 -11.59
C GLY A 9 -4.28 -2.09 -12.89
N HIS A 10 -3.51 -1.04 -13.19
CA HIS A 10 -3.44 -0.48 -14.55
C HIS A 10 -2.55 -1.34 -15.45
N THR A 11 -2.95 -2.60 -15.69
CA THR A 11 -2.53 -3.27 -16.92
C THR A 11 -3.30 -2.62 -18.06
N GLY A 12 -2.63 -1.74 -18.82
CA GLY A 12 -3.16 -1.26 -20.09
C GLY A 12 -3.67 -2.45 -20.89
N GLY A 13 -4.92 -2.38 -21.35
CA GLY A 13 -5.59 -3.44 -22.08
C GLY A 13 -4.85 -3.76 -23.38
N GLY A 14 -3.89 -4.67 -23.29
CA GLY A 14 -3.26 -5.34 -24.40
C GLY A 14 -3.64 -6.81 -24.34
N ARG A 15 -4.60 -7.21 -25.18
CA ARG A 15 -4.96 -8.61 -25.41
C ARG A 15 -3.70 -9.37 -25.85
N LEU A 16 -3.08 -10.12 -24.94
CA LEU A 16 -2.04 -11.09 -25.27
C LEU A 16 -2.73 -12.30 -25.92
N GLU A 17 -2.80 -12.30 -27.25
CA GLU A 17 -3.08 -13.49 -28.06
C GLU A 17 -2.03 -14.57 -27.73
N ARG A 18 -2.48 -15.74 -27.27
CA ARG A 18 -1.61 -16.89 -27.02
C ARG A 18 -1.36 -17.64 -28.34
N PRO A 19 -0.11 -17.92 -28.76
CA PRO A 19 0.14 -18.79 -29.90
C PRO A 19 -0.16 -20.26 -29.51
N GLY A 20 -0.84 -20.95 -30.42
CA GLY A 20 -1.31 -22.32 -30.25
C GLY A 20 -0.17 -23.34 -30.07
N VAL A 21 -0.36 -24.24 -29.11
CA VAL A 21 0.40 -25.48 -28.99
C VAL A 21 -0.52 -26.61 -29.41
N THR A 22 -0.20 -27.22 -30.56
CA THR A 22 -0.79 -28.46 -31.05
C THR A 22 -0.36 -29.61 -30.14
N GLN A 23 -1.30 -30.24 -29.45
CA GLN A 23 -1.02 -31.47 -28.69
C GLN A 23 -1.55 -32.69 -29.45
N LYS A 24 -0.62 -33.62 -29.65
CA LYS A 24 -0.67 -34.84 -30.45
C LYS A 24 -1.51 -35.91 -29.75
N ALA A 25 -2.33 -36.60 -30.52
CA ALA A 25 -3.16 -37.72 -30.08
C ALA A 25 -2.34 -38.94 -29.63
N ILE A 26 -2.75 -39.54 -28.52
CA ILE A 26 -2.53 -40.95 -28.16
C ILE A 26 -3.85 -41.43 -27.53
N GLY A 27 -4.41 -42.51 -28.08
CA GLY A 27 -5.75 -43.02 -27.75
C GLY A 27 -5.79 -44.01 -26.59
N ASP A 28 -7.01 -44.29 -26.14
CA ASP A 28 -7.59 -45.63 -25.96
C ASP A 28 -9.10 -45.52 -25.68
N GLU A 29 -9.88 -46.46 -26.23
CA GLU A 29 -11.35 -46.67 -26.13
C GLU A 29 -11.76 -47.36 -24.78
N PRO A 30 -13.05 -47.76 -24.54
CA PRO A 30 -14.34 -47.05 -24.61
C PRO A 30 -15.23 -47.28 -23.35
N GLU A 31 -16.49 -46.80 -23.44
CA GLU A 31 -17.75 -47.40 -22.93
C GLU A 31 -18.61 -46.70 -21.84
N ALA A 32 -19.88 -46.52 -22.23
CA ALA A 32 -21.15 -46.68 -21.50
C ALA A 32 -21.80 -45.52 -20.69
N ALA A 33 -22.91 -45.07 -21.30
CA ALA A 33 -24.27 -44.91 -20.74
C ALA A 33 -24.64 -43.67 -19.88
N GLY A 34 -25.73 -43.00 -20.30
CA GLY A 34 -26.67 -42.37 -19.34
C GLY A 34 -27.29 -41.02 -19.71
N THR A 35 -28.36 -41.05 -20.53
CA THR A 35 -29.62 -40.27 -20.39
C THR A 35 -29.64 -38.73 -20.23
N GLY A 36 -30.36 -38.05 -21.14
CA GLY A 36 -31.52 -37.22 -20.73
C GLY A 36 -31.51 -35.68 -20.90
N SER A 37 -32.16 -35.21 -21.97
CA SER A 37 -33.04 -34.01 -22.09
C SER A 37 -32.58 -32.58 -21.70
N ALA A 38 -32.41 -31.75 -22.75
CA ALA A 38 -33.20 -30.55 -23.14
C ALA A 38 -33.53 -29.38 -22.14
N PRO A 39 -33.74 -28.14 -22.64
CA PRO A 39 -33.15 -26.91 -22.10
C PRO A 39 -34.09 -26.06 -21.23
N ARG A 40 -33.52 -25.16 -20.40
CA ARG A 40 -34.27 -24.11 -19.69
C ARG A 40 -34.00 -22.72 -20.26
N GLN A 41 -35.10 -22.02 -20.54
CA GLN A 41 -35.20 -20.64 -20.98
C GLN A 41 -34.98 -19.64 -19.84
N GLY A 42 -34.44 -18.46 -20.18
CA GLY A 42 -34.97 -17.15 -19.77
C GLY A 42 -34.72 -16.64 -18.35
N GLY A 43 -33.82 -15.65 -18.22
CA GLY A 43 -33.76 -14.73 -17.07
C GLY A 43 -33.09 -13.41 -17.48
N ALA A 44 -33.88 -12.33 -17.54
CA ALA A 44 -33.45 -10.98 -17.93
C ALA A 44 -32.48 -10.33 -16.91
N PRO A 45 -31.60 -9.39 -17.33
CA PRO A 45 -30.70 -8.69 -16.42
C PRO A 45 -31.40 -7.54 -15.66
N ARG A 46 -31.11 -7.44 -14.35
CA ARG A 46 -31.54 -6.36 -13.46
C ARG A 46 -30.73 -5.07 -13.71
N PRO A 47 -31.32 -3.88 -13.50
CA PRO A 47 -30.70 -2.61 -13.84
C PRO A 47 -29.58 -2.20 -12.86
N SER A 48 -28.51 -1.65 -13.43
CA SER A 48 -27.38 -1.03 -12.73
C SER A 48 -27.82 0.27 -12.05
N ASN A 49 -27.72 0.33 -10.73
CA ASN A 49 -27.96 1.57 -9.99
C ASN A 49 -26.66 2.38 -9.96
N GLY A 50 -26.61 3.43 -10.79
CA GLY A 50 -25.54 4.42 -10.78
C GLY A 50 -25.69 5.34 -9.57
N GLY A 51 -24.72 5.29 -8.67
CA GLY A 51 -24.58 6.21 -7.55
C GLY A 51 -23.14 6.71 -7.49
N GLY A 52 -22.83 7.73 -8.29
CA GLY A 52 -21.56 8.44 -8.21
C GLY A 52 -21.46 9.18 -6.88
N ALA A 53 -20.72 8.63 -5.93
CA ALA A 53 -20.27 9.37 -4.76
C ALA A 53 -19.29 10.44 -5.22
N LYS A 54 -19.73 11.72 -5.19
CA LYS A 54 -18.86 12.84 -5.47
C LYS A 54 -17.78 12.91 -4.38
N ARG A 55 -16.53 12.56 -4.74
CA ARG A 55 -15.35 12.80 -3.91
C ARG A 55 -15.28 14.30 -3.60
N ALA A 56 -15.37 14.63 -2.31
CA ALA A 56 -15.20 15.99 -1.85
C ALA A 56 -13.71 16.36 -1.96
N ALA A 57 -13.40 17.37 -2.76
CA ALA A 57 -12.05 17.91 -2.88
C ALA A 57 -11.61 18.49 -1.53
N VAL A 58 -10.45 18.04 -1.03
CA VAL A 58 -9.84 18.56 0.19
C VAL A 58 -9.15 19.89 -0.15
N PRO A 59 -9.44 21.01 0.55
CA PRO A 59 -8.67 22.24 0.38
C PRO A 59 -7.24 22.01 0.91
N GLY A 60 -6.27 21.88 0.00
CA GLY A 60 -4.90 21.45 0.31
C GLY A 60 -4.06 22.53 0.99
N LYS A 61 -3.60 22.26 2.22
CA LYS A 61 -2.40 22.87 2.77
C LYS A 61 -1.18 22.17 2.17
N VAL A 62 -0.45 22.86 1.30
CA VAL A 62 0.83 22.36 0.77
C VAL A 62 1.94 22.81 1.71
N ARG A 63 2.65 21.88 2.35
CA ARG A 63 3.86 22.19 3.14
C ARG A 63 5.07 21.53 2.49
N VAL A 64 6.04 22.34 2.08
CA VAL A 64 7.23 21.89 1.34
C VAL A 64 8.43 21.78 2.29
N GLY A 65 9.17 20.66 2.20
CA GLY A 65 10.45 20.43 2.90
C GLY A 65 10.61 19.01 3.41
N VAL A 66 11.84 18.62 3.73
CA VAL A 66 12.15 17.31 4.35
C VAL A 66 11.55 17.29 5.78
N PRO A 67 10.82 16.23 6.19
CA PRO A 67 10.42 16.01 7.58
C PRO A 67 11.64 16.04 8.49
N ALA A 68 11.51 16.63 9.68
CA ALA A 68 12.61 16.63 10.63
C ALA A 68 12.96 15.19 11.01
N GLN A 69 14.25 14.84 10.95
CA GLN A 69 14.74 13.57 11.47
C GLN A 69 14.61 13.60 12.99
N ARG A 70 13.63 12.87 13.53
CA ARG A 70 13.40 12.80 14.97
C ARG A 70 14.38 11.81 15.59
N GLU A 71 15.18 12.26 16.56
CA GLU A 71 15.91 11.36 17.45
C GLU A 71 14.90 10.52 18.24
N ALA A 72 15.22 9.25 18.52
CA ALA A 72 14.40 8.34 19.33
C ALA A 72 14.38 8.78 20.81
N GLY A 73 13.81 9.96 21.07
CA GLY A 73 13.60 10.51 22.39
C GLY A 73 12.34 9.90 22.99
N HIS A 74 12.57 8.95 23.91
CA HIS A 74 11.70 8.52 25.01
C HIS A 74 10.29 9.14 24.97
N ILE A 75 9.31 8.37 24.47
CA ILE A 75 7.92 8.60 24.88
C ILE A 75 7.91 8.23 26.37
N THR A 76 8.01 9.22 27.24
CA THR A 76 7.68 9.03 28.66
C THR A 76 6.19 8.79 28.72
N VAL A 77 5.78 7.53 28.70
CA VAL A 77 4.44 7.14 29.11
C VAL A 77 4.34 7.50 30.59
N PRO A 78 3.50 8.47 31.00
CA PRO A 78 3.32 8.75 32.41
C PRO A 78 2.85 7.46 33.09
N ALA A 79 3.46 7.11 34.22
CA ALA A 79 3.21 5.86 34.95
C ALA A 79 1.80 5.74 35.55
N ASP A 80 0.89 6.65 35.19
CA ASP A 80 -0.49 6.66 35.66
C ASP A 80 -1.45 6.83 34.48
N LEU A 81 -1.65 5.74 33.75
CA LEU A 81 -2.67 5.64 32.71
C LEU A 81 -4.08 5.47 33.30
N SER A 82 -4.20 5.31 34.63
CA SER A 82 -5.47 4.98 35.29
C SER A 82 -6.30 6.20 35.69
N SER A 83 -5.69 7.38 35.74
CA SER A 83 -6.32 8.62 36.22
C SER A 83 -6.66 9.62 35.10
N MET A 84 -6.41 9.28 33.83
CA MET A 84 -6.76 10.11 32.67
C MET A 84 -7.91 9.56 31.81
N ASP A 85 -8.48 8.39 32.17
CA ASP A 85 -9.54 7.72 31.40
C ASP A 85 -10.92 8.42 31.45
N ASP A 86 -11.05 9.55 32.16
CA ASP A 86 -12.33 10.24 32.38
C ASP A 86 -12.54 11.53 31.57
N GLU A 87 -11.58 11.96 30.74
CA GLU A 87 -11.72 13.18 29.91
C GLU A 87 -11.76 12.85 28.40
N MET A 88 -13.00 12.62 27.93
CA MET A 88 -13.48 12.49 26.55
C MET A 88 -13.61 11.07 25.99
N PRO A 89 -14.81 10.68 25.51
CA PRO A 89 -14.99 9.38 24.89
C PRO A 89 -14.11 9.27 23.64
N VAL A 90 -13.30 8.21 23.58
CA VAL A 90 -12.50 7.82 22.42
C VAL A 90 -13.43 7.59 21.23
N LYS A 91 -13.56 8.61 20.37
CA LYS A 91 -14.52 8.59 19.25
C LYS A 91 -13.95 7.80 18.08
N VAL A 92 -14.52 6.62 17.85
CA VAL A 92 -14.27 5.85 16.62
C VAL A 92 -15.05 6.49 15.48
N ALA A 93 -14.37 6.77 14.38
CA ALA A 93 -14.96 7.32 13.16
C ALA A 93 -14.27 6.73 11.92
N PRO A 94 -14.90 6.79 10.73
CA PRO A 94 -14.25 6.41 9.48
C PRO A 94 -12.93 7.16 9.27
N VAL A 95 -11.90 6.44 8.84
CA VAL A 95 -10.59 7.04 8.52
C VAL A 95 -10.69 7.66 7.14
N THR A 96 -10.28 8.92 7.03
CA THR A 96 -10.34 9.68 5.78
C THR A 96 -8.97 10.29 5.52
N LEU A 97 -8.67 10.63 4.26
CA LEU A 97 -7.41 11.26 3.90
C LEU A 97 -7.17 12.57 4.67
N ARG A 98 -8.25 13.31 4.98
CA ARG A 98 -8.19 14.49 5.85
C ARG A 98 -7.68 14.16 7.25
N ARG A 99 -8.19 13.09 7.87
CA ARG A 99 -7.75 12.64 9.21
C ARG A 99 -6.31 12.13 9.18
N ILE A 100 -5.89 11.49 8.09
CA ILE A 100 -4.49 11.12 7.89
C ILE A 100 -3.62 12.38 7.83
N GLY A 101 -4.02 13.39 7.05
CA GLY A 101 -3.31 14.67 6.98
C GLY A 101 -3.22 15.39 8.33
N GLU A 102 -4.31 15.41 9.11
CA GLU A 102 -4.33 15.95 10.46
C GLU A 102 -3.38 15.20 11.41
N ALA A 103 -3.33 13.87 11.32
CA ALA A 103 -2.40 13.06 12.08
C ALA A 103 -0.94 13.29 11.65
N LEU A 104 -0.64 13.44 10.35
CA LEU A 104 0.69 13.82 9.86
C LEU A 104 1.10 15.22 10.34
N ASP A 105 0.17 16.17 10.38
CA ASP A 105 0.40 17.51 10.93
C ASP A 105 0.76 17.44 12.43
N LEU A 106 0.11 16.55 13.21
CA LEU A 106 0.46 16.33 14.63
C LEU A 106 1.84 15.69 14.82
N LEU A 107 2.26 14.85 13.87
CA LEU A 107 3.59 14.23 13.85
C LEU A 107 4.68 15.15 13.27
N ASP A 108 4.32 16.38 12.88
CA ASP A 108 5.20 17.36 12.21
C ASP A 108 5.83 16.79 10.91
N VAL A 109 5.13 15.87 10.26
CA VAL A 109 5.52 15.27 8.99
C VAL A 109 5.02 16.14 7.85
N ARG A 110 5.96 16.66 7.06
CA ARG A 110 5.62 17.44 5.86
C ARG A 110 5.19 16.52 4.73
N TYR A 111 4.05 16.85 4.13
CA TYR A 111 3.50 16.08 3.02
C TYR A 111 2.99 16.98 1.88
N LEU A 112 3.02 16.42 0.69
CA LEU A 112 2.38 16.94 -0.51
C LEU A 112 1.07 16.18 -0.71
N ALA A 113 -0.05 16.90 -0.78
CA ALA A 113 -1.30 16.32 -1.22
C ALA A 113 -1.35 16.37 -2.75
N ASP A 114 -1.51 15.21 -3.40
CA ASP A 114 -2.12 15.24 -4.72
C ASP A 114 -3.62 15.44 -4.50
N GLY A 115 -4.29 16.23 -5.34
CA GLY A 115 -5.71 16.54 -5.13
C GLY A 115 -6.65 15.32 -5.19
N ASP A 116 -6.14 14.10 -5.39
CA ASP A 116 -6.88 12.92 -5.88
C ASP A 116 -6.63 11.62 -5.09
N GLY A 117 -6.32 11.73 -3.80
CA GLY A 117 -6.46 10.61 -2.87
C GLY A 117 -5.17 10.05 -2.32
N SER A 118 -4.05 10.77 -2.44
CA SER A 118 -2.80 10.40 -1.78
C SER A 118 -2.11 11.57 -1.08
N LEU A 119 -1.34 11.24 -0.04
CA LEU A 119 -0.40 12.15 0.60
C LEU A 119 1.00 11.58 0.44
N LEU A 120 1.95 12.38 -0.02
CA LEU A 120 3.34 11.98 -0.21
C LEU A 120 4.23 12.75 0.77
N ALA A 121 4.89 12.03 1.68
CA ALA A 121 5.92 12.59 2.55
C ALA A 121 7.31 12.15 2.09
N MET A 122 8.30 13.05 2.17
CA MET A 122 9.63 12.84 1.56
C MET A 122 10.76 13.00 2.56
N TRP A 123 11.37 11.90 2.97
CA TRP A 123 12.62 11.88 3.75
C TRP A 123 13.85 12.05 2.84
N GLU A 124 15.02 12.17 3.47
CA GLU A 124 16.29 12.32 2.77
C GLU A 124 16.58 11.16 1.80
N ARG A 125 16.38 9.92 2.24
CA ARG A 125 16.72 8.70 1.45
C ARG A 125 15.52 7.99 0.81
N HIS A 126 14.30 8.36 1.18
CA HIS A 126 13.09 7.68 0.73
C HIS A 126 11.88 8.60 0.76
N ALA A 127 10.78 8.16 0.17
CA ALA A 127 9.48 8.79 0.36
C ALA A 127 8.44 7.74 0.76
N VAL A 128 7.42 8.17 1.51
CA VAL A 128 6.29 7.36 1.92
C VAL A 128 5.02 7.95 1.31
N LEU A 129 4.31 7.11 0.57
CA LEU A 129 3.00 7.41 0.01
C LEU A 129 1.92 6.86 0.94
N PHE A 130 1.00 7.71 1.36
CA PHE A 130 -0.17 7.37 2.15
C PHE A 130 -1.40 7.41 1.25
N THR A 131 -2.09 6.28 1.13
CA THR A 131 -3.33 6.15 0.37
C THR A 131 -4.40 5.45 1.20
N LEU A 132 -5.65 5.73 0.88
CA LEU A 132 -6.77 4.85 1.22
C LEU A 132 -7.14 4.08 -0.04
N GLU A 133 -7.05 2.76 0.04
CA GLU A 133 -7.36 1.82 -1.02
C GLU A 133 -8.54 0.92 -0.62
N GLY A 134 -9.05 0.14 -1.57
CA GLY A 134 -10.26 -0.66 -1.38
C GLY A 134 -11.50 -0.03 -2.04
N PRO A 135 -12.59 -0.79 -2.22
CA PRO A 135 -13.82 -0.29 -2.83
C PRO A 135 -14.45 0.91 -2.11
N ASP A 136 -14.26 0.99 -0.80
CA ASP A 136 -14.87 2.00 0.09
C ASP A 136 -13.81 2.93 0.72
N ASP A 137 -12.59 2.98 0.15
CA ASP A 137 -11.44 3.72 0.69
C ASP A 137 -11.11 3.31 2.16
N GLU A 138 -11.21 2.01 2.46
CA GLU A 138 -11.19 1.47 3.82
C GLU A 138 -9.85 0.86 4.27
N ILE A 139 -8.88 0.72 3.37
CA ILE A 139 -7.56 0.14 3.66
C ILE A 139 -6.53 1.27 3.65
N LEU A 140 -5.94 1.58 4.80
CA LEU A 140 -4.77 2.45 4.86
C LEU A 140 -3.57 1.70 4.27
N VAL A 141 -2.97 2.28 3.24
CA VAL A 141 -1.73 1.79 2.63
C VAL A 141 -0.64 2.84 2.82
N MET A 142 0.46 2.43 3.45
CA MET A 142 1.68 3.21 3.56
C MET A 142 2.77 2.51 2.76
N ARG A 143 3.15 3.11 1.63
CA ARG A 143 4.15 2.56 0.72
C ARG A 143 5.40 3.40 0.74
N ALA A 144 6.46 2.86 1.32
CA ALA A 144 7.79 3.44 1.30
C ALA A 144 8.55 3.02 0.04
N ARG A 145 9.31 3.96 -0.53
CA ARG A 145 10.22 3.72 -1.64
C ARG A 145 11.52 4.50 -1.41
N PRO A 146 12.68 3.84 -1.35
CA PRO A 146 13.98 4.51 -1.43
C PRO A 146 14.10 5.32 -2.73
N HIS A 147 14.82 6.44 -2.69
CA HIS A 147 15.09 7.23 -3.91
C HIS A 147 16.00 6.46 -4.87
N SER A 148 16.91 5.66 -4.33
CA SER A 148 17.80 4.77 -5.06
C SER A 148 17.07 3.52 -5.59
N THR A 149 17.56 3.00 -6.70
CA THR A 149 17.04 1.80 -7.36
C THR A 149 18.18 0.82 -7.61
N VAL A 150 17.85 -0.47 -7.74
CA VAL A 150 18.85 -1.53 -7.91
C VAL A 150 19.13 -1.77 -9.40
N PRO A 151 20.39 -1.92 -9.82
CA PRO A 151 20.72 -2.37 -11.17
C PRO A 151 20.15 -3.77 -11.47
N PRO A 152 19.77 -4.06 -12.72
CA PRO A 152 19.20 -5.36 -13.09
C PRO A 152 20.17 -6.53 -12.81
N ASP A 153 21.48 -6.31 -12.91
CA ASP A 153 22.52 -7.31 -12.61
C ASP A 153 22.48 -7.80 -11.15
N TRP A 154 21.83 -7.05 -10.26
CA TRP A 154 21.73 -7.36 -8.83
C TRP A 154 20.34 -7.88 -8.43
N ALA A 155 19.48 -8.24 -9.39
CA ALA A 155 18.12 -8.72 -9.14
C ALA A 155 18.06 -9.89 -8.14
N ASP A 156 18.88 -10.93 -8.33
CA ASP A 156 18.93 -12.09 -7.43
C ASP A 156 19.38 -11.74 -6.01
N ARG A 157 20.23 -10.72 -5.88
CA ARG A 157 20.61 -10.18 -4.57
C ARG A 157 19.44 -9.42 -3.95
N ALA A 158 18.75 -8.58 -4.73
CA ALA A 158 17.61 -7.81 -4.27
C ALA A 158 16.49 -8.71 -3.73
N TYR A 159 16.15 -9.79 -4.44
CA TYR A 159 15.12 -10.74 -3.98
C TYR A 159 15.49 -11.41 -2.66
N ARG A 160 16.76 -11.83 -2.50
CA ARG A 160 17.22 -12.46 -1.26
C ARG A 160 17.20 -11.50 -0.08
N VAL A 161 17.73 -10.29 -0.29
CA VAL A 161 17.75 -9.22 0.71
C VAL A 161 16.31 -8.97 1.15
N VAL A 162 15.42 -8.61 0.22
CA VAL A 162 14.00 -8.32 0.52
C VAL A 162 13.29 -9.48 1.24
N ASN A 163 13.57 -10.73 0.86
CA ASN A 163 13.00 -11.89 1.53
C ASN A 163 13.52 -12.02 2.98
N GLU A 164 14.79 -11.70 3.23
CA GLU A 164 15.37 -11.71 4.58
C GLU A 164 14.72 -10.66 5.48
N TRP A 165 14.44 -9.45 4.95
CA TRP A 165 13.67 -8.45 5.68
C TRP A 165 12.30 -8.99 6.10
N ASN A 166 11.57 -9.58 5.15
CA ASN A 166 10.24 -10.15 5.42
C ASN A 166 10.29 -11.30 6.44
N HIS A 167 11.40 -12.02 6.51
CA HIS A 167 11.59 -13.13 7.45
C HIS A 167 11.94 -12.63 8.87
N THR A 168 12.72 -11.56 8.99
CA THR A 168 13.32 -11.13 10.27
C THR A 168 12.64 -9.94 10.92
N ARG A 169 11.92 -9.12 10.15
CA ARG A 169 11.29 -7.88 10.61
C ARG A 169 9.77 -7.97 10.50
N ARG A 170 9.08 -7.06 11.18
CA ARG A 170 7.61 -7.01 11.28
C ARG A 170 7.03 -5.83 10.52
N PHE A 171 5.70 -5.81 10.40
CA PHE A 171 4.86 -4.74 9.87
C PHE A 171 4.91 -4.55 8.35
N CYS A 172 6.04 -4.14 7.78
CA CYS A 172 6.12 -3.84 6.35
C CYS A 172 6.53 -5.06 5.53
N LYS A 173 5.72 -5.41 4.54
CA LYS A 173 6.10 -6.35 3.48
C LYS A 173 6.96 -5.63 2.45
N ALA A 174 8.15 -6.14 2.19
CA ALA A 174 9.04 -5.63 1.16
C ALA A 174 8.96 -6.45 -0.14
N TYR A 175 9.11 -5.79 -1.29
CA TYR A 175 9.12 -6.42 -2.61
C TYR A 175 9.90 -5.57 -3.63
N VAL A 176 10.42 -6.23 -4.66
CA VAL A 176 11.01 -5.57 -5.84
C VAL A 176 9.89 -5.32 -6.84
N GLY A 177 9.76 -4.10 -7.34
CA GLY A 177 8.78 -3.76 -8.36
C GLY A 177 9.29 -3.89 -9.78
N ASP A 178 8.41 -3.61 -10.74
CA ASP A 178 8.74 -3.70 -12.16
C ASP A 178 9.89 -2.76 -12.53
N PRO A 179 10.76 -3.17 -13.49
CA PRO A 179 11.84 -2.31 -13.97
C PRO A 179 11.30 -0.96 -14.44
N THR A 180 11.96 0.11 -14.02
CA THR A 180 11.73 1.45 -14.56
C THR A 180 12.08 1.51 -16.05
N GLU A 181 11.72 2.60 -16.72
CA GLU A 181 12.09 2.84 -18.13
C GLU A 181 13.60 2.71 -18.41
N ARG A 182 14.44 2.89 -17.38
CA ARG A 182 15.91 2.74 -17.44
C ARG A 182 16.41 1.34 -17.06
N GLY A 183 15.50 0.36 -16.91
CA GLY A 183 15.80 -1.01 -16.50
C GLY A 183 16.17 -1.17 -15.02
N GLN A 184 16.13 -0.09 -14.23
CA GLN A 184 16.45 -0.14 -12.79
C GLN A 184 15.26 -0.69 -12.00
N LEU A 185 15.55 -1.52 -11.01
CA LEU A 185 14.56 -2.20 -10.18
C LEU A 185 14.25 -1.36 -8.92
N PRO A 186 13.02 -0.83 -8.78
CA PRO A 186 12.61 -0.15 -7.56
C PRO A 186 12.35 -1.17 -6.45
N ILE A 187 12.62 -0.78 -5.21
CA ILE A 187 12.26 -1.55 -4.02
C ILE A 187 11.15 -0.82 -3.28
N TYR A 188 10.18 -1.57 -2.79
CA TYR A 188 9.09 -1.07 -1.99
C TYR A 188 9.03 -1.78 -0.64
N ALA A 189 8.60 -1.07 0.38
CA ALA A 189 8.10 -1.63 1.62
C ALA A 189 6.70 -1.07 1.88
N GLU A 190 5.76 -1.93 2.22
CA GLU A 190 4.35 -1.56 2.33
C GLU A 190 3.73 -2.12 3.60
N LEU A 191 3.04 -1.25 4.33
CA LEU A 191 2.16 -1.59 5.44
C LEU A 191 0.71 -1.31 5.01
N GLN A 192 -0.14 -2.33 5.14
CA GLN A 192 -1.57 -2.24 4.83
C GLN A 192 -2.38 -2.55 6.09
N VAL A 193 -3.33 -1.68 6.42
CA VAL A 193 -4.18 -1.83 7.60
C VAL A 193 -5.65 -1.64 7.19
N PRO A 194 -6.48 -2.70 7.27
CA PRO A 194 -7.93 -2.56 7.08
C PRO A 194 -8.54 -1.77 8.23
N LEU A 195 -9.26 -0.68 7.92
CA LEU A 195 -9.85 0.25 8.88
C LEU A 195 -11.35 0.47 8.61
N SER A 196 -12.03 -0.54 8.06
CA SER A 196 -13.47 -0.50 7.74
C SER A 196 -14.37 -0.27 8.95
N ALA A 197 -13.94 -0.71 10.14
CA ALA A 197 -14.64 -0.42 11.40
C ALA A 197 -14.43 1.03 11.89
N GLY A 198 -13.58 1.81 11.22
CA GLY A 198 -13.09 3.09 11.69
C GLY A 198 -11.98 2.95 12.74
N ALA A 199 -11.41 4.10 13.12
CA ALA A 199 -10.41 4.21 14.17
C ALA A 199 -10.60 5.53 14.94
N HIS A 200 -10.08 5.58 16.15
CA HIS A 200 -9.91 6.84 16.88
C HIS A 200 -8.59 7.52 16.49
N ASP A 201 -8.49 8.84 16.71
CA ASP A 201 -7.36 9.63 16.19
C ASP A 201 -6.02 9.17 16.76
N ALA A 202 -5.94 8.79 18.04
CA ALA A 202 -4.71 8.28 18.63
C ALA A 202 -4.17 7.02 17.92
N LEU A 203 -5.05 6.09 17.48
CA LEU A 203 -4.63 4.92 16.71
C LEU A 203 -4.15 5.32 15.32
N VAL A 204 -4.80 6.30 14.68
CA VAL A 204 -4.34 6.80 13.38
C VAL A 204 -2.94 7.38 13.52
N VAL A 205 -2.69 8.22 14.54
CA VAL A 205 -1.37 8.80 14.80
C VAL A 205 -0.33 7.70 15.05
N GLU A 206 -0.62 6.73 15.93
CA GLU A 206 0.27 5.60 16.23
C GLU A 206 0.62 4.78 14.98
N LEU A 207 -0.39 4.49 14.13
CA LEU A 207 -0.17 3.74 12.89
C LEU A 207 0.73 4.50 11.91
N LEU A 208 0.53 5.81 11.75
CA LEU A 208 1.35 6.62 10.85
C LEU A 208 2.78 6.78 11.36
N ASP A 209 2.95 6.97 12.67
CA ASP A 209 4.28 7.06 13.30
C ASP A 209 5.03 5.73 13.17
N CYS A 210 4.38 4.62 13.52
CA CYS A 210 4.93 3.27 13.35
C CYS A 210 5.30 2.98 11.89
N GLY A 211 4.40 3.31 10.94
CA GLY A 211 4.65 3.12 9.51
C GLY A 211 5.86 3.91 9.01
N ALA A 212 6.00 5.17 9.41
CA ALA A 212 7.14 6.02 9.05
C ALA A 212 8.46 5.54 9.69
N ALA A 213 8.41 5.10 10.95
CA ALA A 213 9.56 4.55 11.65
C ALA A 213 10.06 3.25 10.99
N VAL A 214 9.14 2.33 10.66
CA VAL A 214 9.50 1.08 9.99
C VAL A 214 9.99 1.34 8.56
N ALA A 215 9.41 2.30 7.84
CA ALA A 215 9.91 2.73 6.53
C ALA A 215 11.36 3.23 6.59
N THR A 216 11.68 4.03 7.60
CA THR A 216 13.05 4.50 7.84
C THR A 216 13.98 3.33 8.15
N SER A 217 13.59 2.45 9.09
CA SER A 217 14.37 1.26 9.44
C SER A 217 14.62 0.34 8.24
N PHE A 218 13.64 0.20 7.35
CA PHE A 218 13.79 -0.57 6.11
C PHE A 218 14.84 0.03 5.19
N VAL A 219 14.80 1.35 5.00
CA VAL A 219 15.74 2.06 4.13
C VAL A 219 17.15 1.99 4.70
N ASP A 220 17.32 2.13 6.02
CA ASP A 220 18.62 1.99 6.67
C ASP A 220 19.17 0.57 6.52
N TRP A 221 18.33 -0.44 6.75
CA TRP A 221 18.70 -1.84 6.55
C TRP A 221 19.12 -2.14 5.09
N LEU A 222 18.52 -1.49 4.08
CA LEU A 222 18.93 -1.66 2.68
C LEU A 222 20.35 -1.15 2.39
N HIS A 223 20.79 -0.10 3.08
CA HIS A 223 22.12 0.50 2.92
C HIS A 223 23.17 -0.23 3.78
N ASP A 224 22.80 -0.63 5.00
CA ASP A 224 23.75 -1.17 5.98
C ASP A 224 23.89 -2.69 5.87
N GLU A 225 22.87 -3.44 6.31
CA GLU A 225 22.94 -4.90 6.42
C GLU A 225 22.68 -5.58 5.06
N GLY A 226 21.67 -5.11 4.33
CA GLY A 226 21.33 -5.59 3.00
C GLY A 226 22.37 -5.23 1.94
N ALA A 227 23.10 -4.13 2.16
CA ALA A 227 24.14 -3.58 1.29
C ALA A 227 23.74 -3.68 -0.19
N LEU A 228 22.55 -3.15 -0.49
CA LEU A 228 21.89 -3.26 -1.78
C LEU A 228 21.82 -1.91 -2.52
N LEU A 229 21.80 -0.80 -1.76
CA LEU A 229 21.68 0.57 -2.25
C LEU A 229 22.89 1.43 -1.88
#